data_AF-A0A536FRZ6-F1
#
_entry.id   AF-A0A536FRZ6-F1
#
_cell.length_a   1.000
_cell.length_b   1.000
_cell.length_c   1.000
_cell.angle_alpha   90.00
_cell.angle_beta   90.00
_cell.angle_gamma   90.00
#
_symmetry.space_group_name_H-M   'P 1'
#
loop_
_entity.id
_entity.type
_entity.pdbx_description
1 polymer ?
#
loop_
_entity_poly.entity_id
_entity_poly.type
_entity_poly.pdbx_seq_one_letter_code
_entity_poly.pdbx_strand_id
1 'polypeptide(L)'
;MIGIVFGLRLGRWGVVGFSLAGLLLVFAQTAGFYQVAGTTPGARAAFGSAMATLAAQLVALFPPPLRPDTAGGYAEFRGFHPLAVLFAVWALASATGFARGDEERGVVEAALATGTSRIALIASRTVGFALAVTVASAAAAAGFLIGVASGHETAAVQGVVEEAALLAVIGVACYTLSLFVAQMAGPRLPPAPPSAPERCRRATAAGSERSRGGHLNLRPTSGRHR
;
A
#
# COMPACT_ATOMS: atom_id res chain seq x y z
N MET A 1 -17.58 10.91 10.52
CA MET A 1 -16.85 9.83 11.23
C MET A 1 -16.94 8.45 10.55
N ILE A 2 -18.08 8.06 9.96
CA ILE A 2 -18.28 6.73 9.33
C ILE A 2 -17.29 6.43 8.18
N GLY A 3 -16.97 7.42 7.33
CA GLY A 3 -16.04 7.23 6.20
C GLY A 3 -14.59 6.89 6.61
N ILE A 4 -14.11 7.43 7.74
CA ILE A 4 -12.76 7.16 8.26
C ILE A 4 -12.67 5.70 8.74
N VAL A 5 -13.70 5.21 9.42
CA VAL A 5 -13.77 3.83 9.92
C VAL A 5 -13.86 2.82 8.77
N PHE A 6 -14.59 3.14 7.70
CA PHE A 6 -14.69 2.27 6.52
C PHE A 6 -13.36 2.21 5.74
N GLY A 7 -12.68 3.34 5.58
CA GLY A 7 -11.35 3.42 4.97
C GLY A 7 -10.29 2.64 5.77
N LEU A 8 -10.33 2.75 7.11
CA LEU A 8 -9.46 1.97 7.99
C LEU A 8 -9.76 0.47 7.96
N ARG A 9 -11.03 0.05 7.82
CA ARG A 9 -11.39 -1.37 7.76
C ARG A 9 -10.88 -2.07 6.50
N LEU A 10 -10.93 -1.40 5.35
CA LEU A 10 -10.36 -1.89 4.09
C LEU A 10 -8.82 -1.85 4.10
N GLY A 11 -8.24 -0.83 4.74
CA GLY A 11 -6.80 -0.62 4.79
C GLY A 11 -6.07 -1.27 5.98
N ARG A 12 -6.77 -1.87 6.96
CA ARG A 12 -6.17 -2.32 8.23
C ARG A 12 -4.99 -3.27 8.04
N TRP A 13 -5.11 -4.17 7.06
CA TRP A 13 -4.09 -5.16 6.76
C TRP A 13 -2.88 -4.52 6.09
N GLY A 14 -3.10 -3.45 5.33
CA GLY A 14 -2.02 -2.58 4.85
C GLY A 14 -1.31 -1.90 6.01
N VAL A 15 -2.03 -1.21 6.89
CA VAL A 15 -1.41 -0.53 8.04
C VAL A 15 -0.61 -1.50 8.90
N VAL A 16 -1.19 -2.64 9.27
CA VAL A 16 -0.51 -3.66 10.08
C VAL A 16 0.70 -4.23 9.32
N GLY A 17 0.53 -4.60 8.06
CA GLY A 17 1.58 -5.19 7.24
C GLY A 17 2.77 -4.25 7.03
N PHE A 18 2.51 -3.01 6.63
CA PHE A 18 3.56 -2.02 6.38
C PHE A 18 4.20 -1.47 7.66
N SER A 19 3.45 -1.39 8.78
CA SER A 19 4.03 -1.07 10.08
C SER A 19 4.96 -2.18 10.56
N LEU A 20 4.54 -3.44 10.42
CA LEU A 20 5.36 -4.59 10.79
C LEU A 20 6.59 -4.70 9.87
N ALA A 21 6.42 -4.49 8.55
CA ALA A 21 7.53 -4.46 7.61
C ALA A 21 8.53 -3.36 7.94
N GLY A 22 8.06 -2.14 8.21
CA GLY A 22 8.92 -1.03 8.62
C GLY A 22 9.68 -1.32 9.91
N LEU A 23 8.97 -1.82 10.93
CA LEU A 23 9.59 -2.20 12.21
C LEU A 23 10.65 -3.28 12.02
N LEU A 24 10.31 -4.41 11.39
CA LEU A 24 11.20 -5.56 11.27
C LEU A 24 12.37 -5.27 10.34
N LEU A 25 12.16 -4.57 9.23
CA LEU A 25 13.23 -4.22 8.29
C LEU A 25 14.25 -3.32 8.96
N VAL A 26 13.81 -2.22 9.58
CA VAL A 26 14.72 -1.27 10.23
C VAL A 26 15.40 -1.90 11.45
N PHE A 27 14.66 -2.69 12.23
CA PHE A 27 15.25 -3.47 13.32
C PHE A 27 16.34 -4.43 12.82
N ALA A 28 16.05 -5.25 11.81
CA ALA A 28 17.00 -6.22 11.28
C ALA A 28 18.26 -5.55 10.72
N GLN A 29 18.12 -4.42 10.02
CA GLN A 29 19.28 -3.67 9.51
C GLN A 29 20.11 -3.07 10.64
N THR A 30 19.47 -2.50 11.66
CA THR A 30 20.16 -1.88 12.79
C THR A 30 20.85 -2.92 13.67
N ALA A 31 20.18 -4.02 14.01
CA ALA A 31 20.76 -5.13 14.76
C ALA A 31 21.87 -5.84 13.96
N GLY A 32 21.67 -6.01 12.65
CA GLY A 32 22.65 -6.61 11.74
C GLY A 32 23.95 -5.82 11.65
N PHE A 33 23.90 -4.48 11.76
CA PHE A 33 25.09 -3.64 11.81
C PHE A 33 26.04 -4.08 12.93
N TYR A 34 25.52 -4.35 14.14
CA TYR A 34 26.34 -4.77 15.28
C TYR A 34 26.96 -6.15 15.11
N GLN A 35 26.37 -7.01 14.27
CA GLN A 35 26.92 -8.33 13.94
C GLN A 35 28.04 -8.26 12.88
N VAL A 36 27.95 -7.30 11.94
CA VAL A 36 28.81 -7.27 10.73
C VAL A 36 29.91 -6.22 10.79
N ALA A 37 29.65 -5.04 11.36
CA ALA A 37 30.61 -3.92 11.36
C ALA A 37 31.77 -4.10 12.35
N GLY A 38 31.67 -5.08 13.26
CA GLY A 38 32.66 -5.35 14.30
C GLY A 38 32.58 -4.38 15.48
N THR A 39 33.32 -4.73 16.55
CA THR A 39 33.32 -3.98 17.81
C THR A 39 34.47 -2.97 17.92
N THR A 40 35.45 -3.02 17.02
CA THR A 40 36.62 -2.13 17.04
C THR A 40 36.41 -0.92 16.12
N PRO A 41 36.90 0.28 16.48
CA PRO A 41 36.80 1.47 15.63
C PRO A 41 37.43 1.29 14.25
N GLY A 42 38.55 0.56 14.17
CA GLY A 42 39.21 0.25 12.89
C GLY A 42 38.39 -0.65 11.97
N ALA A 43 37.70 -1.66 12.53
CA ALA A 43 36.80 -2.52 11.75
C ALA A 43 35.59 -1.76 11.22
N ARG A 44 34.99 -0.87 12.03
CA ARG A 44 33.87 -0.03 11.61
C ARG A 44 34.25 0.97 10.50
N ALA A 45 35.46 1.53 10.56
CA ALA A 45 35.97 2.40 9.49
C ALA A 45 36.19 1.65 8.16
N ALA A 46 36.73 0.43 8.21
CA ALA A 46 36.90 -0.42 7.03
C ALA A 46 35.56 -0.90 6.46
N PHE A 47 34.58 -1.19 7.31
CA PHE A 47 33.22 -1.49 6.88
C PHE A 47 32.56 -0.29 6.21
N GLY A 48 32.69 0.90 6.80
CA GLY A 48 32.17 2.16 6.26
C GLY A 48 32.74 2.48 4.87
N SER A 49 34.05 2.26 4.65
CA SER A 49 34.68 2.48 3.34
C SER A 49 34.18 1.49 2.29
N ALA A 50 34.03 0.21 2.63
CA ALA A 50 33.44 -0.80 1.74
C ALA A 50 31.98 -0.46 1.38
N MET A 51 31.20 0.00 2.36
CA MET A 51 29.83 0.46 2.14
C MET A 51 29.74 1.71 1.27
N ALA A 52 30.68 2.64 1.39
CA ALA A 52 30.75 3.81 0.51
C ALA A 52 31.02 3.41 -0.96
N THR A 53 31.88 2.41 -1.20
CA THR A 53 32.10 1.86 -2.54
C THR A 53 30.84 1.21 -3.11
N LEU A 54 30.10 0.45 -2.30
CA LEU A 54 28.81 -0.12 -2.71
C LEU A 54 27.77 0.97 -2.99
N ALA A 55 27.71 2.01 -2.17
CA ALA A 55 26.79 3.12 -2.35
C ALA A 55 27.09 3.92 -3.63
N ALA A 56 28.35 4.05 -4.04
CA ALA A 56 28.71 4.69 -5.30
C ALA A 56 28.08 4.01 -6.52
N GLN A 57 27.84 2.69 -6.46
CA GLN A 57 27.15 1.94 -7.52
C GLN A 57 25.63 2.22 -7.54
N LEU A 58 25.08 2.69 -6.42
CA LEU A 58 23.65 2.93 -6.21
C LEU A 58 23.29 4.41 -6.21
N VAL A 59 24.25 5.30 -6.52
CA VAL A 59 24.09 6.76 -6.36
C VAL A 59 22.97 7.35 -7.22
N ALA A 60 22.60 6.67 -8.31
CA ALA A 60 21.48 7.07 -9.16
C ALA A 60 20.12 6.85 -8.49
N LEU A 61 20.04 5.97 -7.48
CA LEU A 61 18.81 5.57 -6.80
C LEU A 61 18.76 6.05 -5.35
N PHE A 62 19.89 6.15 -4.66
CA PHE A 62 19.97 6.56 -3.27
C PHE A 62 21.05 7.63 -3.07
N PRO A 63 20.81 8.64 -2.23
CA PRO A 63 21.85 9.59 -1.88
C PRO A 63 23.01 8.88 -1.17
N PRO A 64 24.25 9.36 -1.33
CA PRO A 64 25.41 8.76 -0.70
C PRO A 64 25.27 8.78 0.83
N PRO A 65 25.64 7.68 1.53
CA PRO A 65 25.41 7.54 2.95
C PRO A 65 26.26 8.52 3.77
N LEU A 66 25.63 9.22 4.71
CA LEU A 66 26.31 10.02 5.72
C LEU A 66 26.75 9.10 6.86
N ARG A 67 28.07 8.91 7.03
CA ARG A 67 28.68 8.10 8.11
C ARG A 67 28.18 6.63 8.17
N PRO A 68 28.42 5.82 7.12
CA PRO A 68 28.04 4.40 7.09
C PRO A 68 28.77 3.54 8.13
N ASP A 69 29.80 4.09 8.78
CA ASP A 69 30.55 3.53 9.91
C ASP A 69 29.75 3.55 11.23
N THR A 70 28.56 4.16 11.24
CA THR A 70 27.67 4.23 12.40
C THR A 70 26.36 3.48 12.18
N ALA A 71 25.75 3.00 13.26
CA ALA A 71 24.45 2.33 13.19
C ALA A 71 23.35 3.24 12.60
N GLY A 72 23.40 4.54 12.91
CA GLY A 72 22.47 5.54 12.36
C GLY A 72 22.59 5.68 10.85
N GLY A 73 23.79 6.01 10.36
CA GLY A 73 24.01 6.18 8.91
C GLY A 73 23.81 4.89 8.11
N TYR A 74 24.11 3.73 8.70
CA TYR A 74 23.82 2.44 8.07
C TYR A 74 22.31 2.16 7.99
N ALA A 75 21.56 2.42 9.06
CA ALA A 75 20.12 2.22 9.09
C ALA A 75 19.35 3.23 8.22
N GLU A 76 19.83 4.46 8.08
CA GLU A 76 19.34 5.45 7.12
C GLU A 76 19.44 4.90 5.69
N PHE A 77 20.66 4.49 5.30
CA PHE A 77 20.92 4.01 3.93
C PHE A 77 20.24 2.68 3.59
N ARG A 78 20.23 1.71 4.51
CA ARG A 78 19.74 0.34 4.24
C ARG A 78 18.35 0.06 4.78
N GLY A 79 17.87 0.84 5.74
CA GLY A 79 16.54 0.73 6.33
C GLY A 79 15.58 1.74 5.73
N PHE A 80 15.79 3.02 6.01
CA PHE A 80 14.83 4.09 5.67
C PHE A 80 14.71 4.33 4.17
N HIS A 81 15.82 4.35 3.41
CA HIS A 81 15.73 4.58 1.96
C HIS A 81 14.95 3.48 1.19
N PRO A 82 15.23 2.17 1.36
CA PRO A 82 14.38 1.14 0.74
C PRO A 82 12.94 1.17 1.24
N LEU A 83 12.73 1.54 2.52
CA LEU A 83 11.40 1.65 3.09
C LEU A 83 10.59 2.78 2.45
N ALA A 84 11.23 3.90 2.07
CA ALA A 84 10.58 4.98 1.32
C ALA A 84 10.07 4.48 -0.04
N VAL A 85 10.82 3.64 -0.75
CA VAL A 85 10.36 3.02 -2.00
C VAL A 85 9.16 2.10 -1.75
N LEU A 86 9.22 1.28 -0.70
CA LEU A 86 8.11 0.40 -0.32
C LEU A 86 6.84 1.19 0.02
N PHE A 87 6.98 2.30 0.75
CA PHE A 87 5.86 3.19 1.10
C PHE A 87 5.31 3.91 -0.13
N ALA A 88 6.15 4.28 -1.10
CA ALA A 88 5.70 4.84 -2.37
C ALA A 88 4.84 3.84 -3.17
N VAL A 89 5.26 2.57 -3.23
CA VAL A 89 4.46 1.50 -3.87
C VAL A 89 3.15 1.28 -3.12
N TRP A 90 3.18 1.28 -1.79
CA TRP A 90 1.97 1.18 -0.98
C TRP A 90 1.02 2.35 -1.20
N ALA A 91 1.54 3.57 -1.27
CA ALA A 91 0.79 4.78 -1.55
C ALA A 91 0.10 4.71 -2.92
N LEU A 92 0.83 4.29 -3.95
CA LEU A 92 0.29 4.09 -5.30
C LEU A 92 -0.83 3.04 -5.31
N ALA A 93 -0.60 1.88 -4.69
CA ALA A 93 -1.60 0.81 -4.59
C ALA A 93 -2.84 1.27 -3.83
N SER A 94 -2.66 2.05 -2.76
CA SER A 94 -3.76 2.57 -1.93
C SER A 94 -4.59 3.62 -2.67
N ALA A 95 -3.94 4.53 -3.39
CA ALA A 95 -4.62 5.57 -4.17
C ALA A 95 -5.40 4.99 -5.37
N THR A 96 -4.81 4.01 -6.07
CA THR A 96 -5.45 3.35 -7.22
C THR A 96 -6.55 2.37 -6.81
N GLY A 97 -6.36 1.63 -5.72
CA GLY A 97 -7.38 0.77 -5.13
C GLY A 97 -8.61 1.55 -4.65
N PHE A 98 -8.41 2.77 -4.13
CA PHE A 98 -9.51 3.69 -3.83
C PHE A 98 -10.26 4.13 -5.09
N ALA A 99 -9.55 4.58 -6.14
CA ALA A 99 -10.19 5.09 -7.35
C ALA A 99 -11.07 4.05 -8.05
N ARG A 100 -10.70 2.77 -8.03
CA ARG A 100 -11.41 1.72 -8.78
C ARG A 100 -12.20 0.74 -7.92
N GLY A 101 -11.64 0.34 -6.78
CA GLY A 101 -12.29 -0.65 -5.92
C GLY A 101 -13.55 -0.13 -5.23
N ASP A 102 -13.63 1.18 -4.98
CA ASP A 102 -14.83 1.79 -4.40
C ASP A 102 -15.96 1.94 -5.43
N GLU A 103 -15.63 2.18 -6.71
CA GLU A 103 -16.61 2.21 -7.81
C GLU A 103 -17.20 0.82 -8.07
N GLU A 104 -16.36 -0.21 -8.16
CA GLU A 104 -16.81 -1.60 -8.37
C GLU A 104 -17.70 -2.12 -7.23
N ARG A 105 -17.50 -1.60 -6.01
CA ARG A 105 -18.28 -1.97 -4.82
C ARG A 105 -19.48 -1.07 -4.57
N GLY A 106 -19.72 -0.07 -5.44
CA GLY A 106 -20.81 0.91 -5.29
C GLY A 106 -20.71 1.77 -4.03
N VAL A 107 -19.52 1.90 -3.46
CA VAL A 107 -19.27 2.62 -2.20
C VAL A 107 -19.40 4.14 -2.42
N VAL A 108 -18.98 4.62 -3.59
CA VAL A 108 -19.07 6.04 -3.94
C VAL A 108 -20.53 6.46 -4.09
N GLU A 109 -21.34 5.61 -4.72
CA GLU A 109 -22.76 5.81 -5.04
C GLU A 109 -23.58 5.75 -3.75
N ALA A 110 -23.30 4.79 -2.87
CA ALA A 110 -23.89 4.70 -1.55
C ALA A 110 -23.55 5.93 -0.69
N ALA A 111 -22.29 6.40 -0.72
CA ALA A 111 -21.88 7.59 0.03
C ALA A 111 -22.55 8.87 -0.50
N LEU A 112 -22.66 9.04 -1.82
CA LEU A 112 -23.36 10.17 -2.43
C LEU A 112 -24.86 10.15 -2.13
N ALA A 113 -25.49 8.97 -2.12
CA ALA A 113 -26.89 8.80 -1.74
C ALA A 113 -27.17 9.21 -0.27
N THR A 114 -26.17 9.12 0.61
CA THR A 114 -26.26 9.63 1.99
C THR A 114 -25.98 11.14 2.13
N GLY A 115 -25.81 11.86 1.02
CA GLY A 115 -25.53 13.31 1.03
C GLY A 115 -24.07 13.68 1.24
N THR A 116 -23.14 12.72 1.22
CA THR A 116 -21.70 13.00 1.37
C THR A 116 -21.13 13.49 0.04
N SER A 117 -20.44 14.64 0.03
CA SER A 117 -19.81 15.15 -1.19
C SER A 117 -18.59 14.31 -1.61
N ARG A 118 -18.29 14.26 -2.92
CA ARG A 118 -17.07 13.58 -3.44
C ARG A 118 -15.79 14.12 -2.81
N ILE A 119 -15.71 15.43 -2.57
CA ILE A 119 -14.56 16.08 -1.94
C ILE A 119 -14.38 15.59 -0.49
N ALA A 120 -15.47 15.47 0.27
CA ALA A 120 -15.40 14.96 1.64
C ALA A 120 -14.91 13.50 1.69
N LEU A 121 -15.32 12.67 0.71
CA LEU A 121 -14.84 11.30 0.59
C LEU A 121 -13.33 11.26 0.33
N ILE A 122 -12.85 12.02 -0.65
CA ILE A 122 -11.42 12.14 -0.96
C ILE A 122 -10.63 12.62 0.26
N ALA A 123 -11.06 13.70 0.91
CA ALA A 123 -10.40 14.25 2.09
C ALA A 123 -10.30 13.22 3.23
N SER A 124 -11.39 12.48 3.49
CA SER A 124 -11.40 11.45 4.54
C SER A 124 -10.40 10.31 4.28
N ARG A 125 -10.20 9.96 3.01
CA ARG A 125 -9.25 8.91 2.60
C ARG A 125 -7.81 9.39 2.66
N THR A 126 -7.55 10.62 2.21
CA THR A 126 -6.24 11.24 2.35
C THR A 126 -5.82 11.33 3.82
N VAL A 127 -6.74 11.76 4.70
CA VAL A 127 -6.47 11.79 6.16
C VAL A 127 -6.25 10.38 6.71
N GLY A 128 -7.07 9.40 6.30
CA GLY A 128 -6.91 8.01 6.72
C GLY A 128 -5.56 7.42 6.31
N PHE A 129 -5.10 7.66 5.08
CA PHE A 129 -3.79 7.21 4.61
C PHE A 129 -2.66 7.97 5.30
N ALA A 130 -2.78 9.29 5.51
CA ALA A 130 -1.79 10.07 6.24
C ALA A 130 -1.58 9.52 7.66
N LEU A 131 -2.66 9.23 8.39
CA LEU A 131 -2.56 8.59 9.71
C LEU A 131 -1.91 7.21 9.63
N ALA A 132 -2.29 6.39 8.65
CA ALA A 132 -1.73 5.06 8.46
C ALA A 132 -0.22 5.09 8.20
N VAL A 133 0.25 5.97 7.32
CA VAL A 133 1.68 6.08 7.00
C VAL A 133 2.46 6.69 8.16
N THR A 134 1.89 7.64 8.92
CA THR A 134 2.51 8.14 10.15
C THR A 134 2.70 7.03 11.18
N VAL A 135 1.70 6.16 11.39
CA VAL A 135 1.82 5.01 12.29
C VAL A 135 2.92 4.05 11.81
N ALA A 136 2.97 3.77 10.51
CA ALA A 136 3.98 2.88 9.94
C ALA A 136 5.41 3.48 10.05
N SER A 137 5.58 4.79 9.83
CA SER A 137 6.85 5.48 10.03
C SER A 137 7.27 5.48 11.50
N ALA A 138 6.34 5.66 12.44
CA ALA A 138 6.62 5.55 13.87
C ALA A 138 7.05 4.13 14.27
N ALA A 139 6.45 3.10 13.65
CA ALA A 139 6.87 1.71 13.86
C ALA A 139 8.29 1.44 13.33
N ALA A 140 8.68 2.04 12.20
CA ALA A 140 10.04 1.98 11.69
C ALA A 140 11.05 2.65 12.63
N ALA A 141 10.71 3.83 13.17
CA ALA A 141 11.50 4.51 14.20
C ALA A 141 11.65 3.66 15.47
N ALA A 142 10.57 3.00 15.91
CA ALA A 142 10.63 2.07 17.03
C ALA A 142 11.58 0.89 16.73
N GLY A 143 11.53 0.32 15.52
CA GLY A 143 12.45 -0.72 15.08
C GLY A 143 13.92 -0.29 15.17
N PHE A 144 14.23 0.95 14.77
CA PHE A 144 15.57 1.52 14.92
C PHE A 144 15.99 1.62 16.39
N LEU A 145 15.15 2.21 17.26
CA LEU A 145 15.45 2.37 18.68
C LEU A 145 15.65 1.03 19.39
N ILE A 146 14.84 0.02 19.07
CA ILE A 146 14.99 -1.35 19.59
C ILE A 146 16.32 -1.94 19.10
N GLY A 147 16.67 -1.74 17.84
CA GLY A 147 17.94 -2.20 17.27
C GLY A 147 19.16 -1.56 17.93
N VAL A 148 19.13 -0.24 18.14
CA VAL A 148 20.20 0.49 18.85
C VAL A 148 20.34 0.01 20.31
N ALA A 149 19.22 -0.20 21.00
CA ALA A 149 19.23 -0.73 22.36
C ALA A 149 19.85 -2.14 22.43
N SER A 150 19.68 -2.96 21.38
CA SER A 150 20.32 -4.29 21.30
C SER A 150 21.85 -4.23 21.19
N GLY A 151 22.39 -3.12 20.68
CA GLY A 151 23.83 -2.85 20.61
C GLY A 151 24.39 -2.13 21.85
N HIS A 152 23.56 -1.88 22.88
CA HIS A 152 23.91 -1.11 24.08
C HIS A 152 24.42 0.31 23.80
N GLU A 153 24.05 0.89 22.65
CA GLU A 153 24.36 2.27 22.28
C GLU A 153 23.12 3.17 22.47
N THR A 154 23.31 4.48 22.40
CA THR A 154 22.22 5.47 22.46
C THR A 154 22.20 6.29 21.18
N ALA A 155 21.02 6.48 20.59
CA ALA A 155 20.84 7.32 19.41
C ALA A 155 20.27 8.70 19.77
N ALA A 156 20.63 9.72 18.98
CA ALA A 156 20.03 11.04 19.08
C ALA A 156 18.56 10.98 18.62
N VAL A 157 17.64 11.21 19.56
CA VAL A 157 16.18 11.15 19.31
C VAL A 157 15.76 12.09 18.19
N GLN A 158 16.40 13.26 18.10
CA GLN A 158 16.10 14.25 17.06
C GLN A 158 16.24 13.67 15.64
N GLY A 159 17.35 13.01 15.33
CA GLY A 159 17.56 12.45 13.98
C GLY A 159 16.55 11.34 13.65
N VAL A 160 16.16 10.54 14.65
CA VAL A 160 15.14 9.48 14.47
C VAL A 160 13.77 10.09 14.14
N VAL A 161 13.42 11.20 14.80
CA VAL A 161 12.16 11.91 14.55
C VAL A 161 12.17 12.56 13.18
N GLU A 162 13.29 13.18 12.77
CA GLU A 162 13.45 13.80 11.45
C GLU A 162 13.29 12.74 10.34
N GLU A 163 13.95 11.59 10.43
CA GLU A 163 13.84 10.50 9.44
C GLU A 163 12.43 9.90 9.37
N ALA A 164 11.80 9.67 10.53
CA ALA A 164 10.43 9.18 10.58
C ALA A 164 9.43 10.18 9.96
N ALA A 165 9.65 11.48 10.20
CA ALA A 165 8.84 12.54 9.62
C ALA A 165 9.03 12.62 8.10
N LEU A 166 10.27 12.57 7.60
CA LEU A 166 10.57 12.54 6.17
C LEU A 166 9.91 11.35 5.48
N LEU A 167 9.99 10.16 6.08
CA LEU A 167 9.35 8.96 5.55
C LEU A 167 7.83 9.11 5.47
N ALA A 168 7.19 9.70 6.49
CA ALA A 168 5.76 9.97 6.47
C ALA A 168 5.39 11.01 5.39
N VAL A 169 6.16 12.09 5.28
CA VAL A 169 5.94 13.16 4.28
C VAL A 169 6.07 12.61 2.86
N ILE A 170 7.10 11.81 2.57
CA ILE A 170 7.28 11.16 1.27
C ILE A 170 6.09 10.25 0.97
N GLY A 171 5.66 9.43 1.94
CA GLY A 171 4.50 8.55 1.74
C GLY A 171 3.22 9.32 1.41
N VAL A 172 2.95 10.42 2.12
CA VAL A 172 1.82 11.31 1.83
C VAL A 172 1.96 11.95 0.45
N ALA A 173 3.14 12.45 0.08
CA ALA A 173 3.39 13.07 -1.23
C ALA A 173 3.20 12.08 -2.38
N CYS A 174 3.70 10.85 -2.25
CA CYS A 174 3.47 9.79 -3.23
C CYS A 174 1.99 9.44 -3.35
N TYR A 175 1.25 9.43 -2.24
CA TYR A 175 -0.18 9.16 -2.24
C TYR A 175 -0.97 10.27 -2.95
N THR A 176 -0.71 11.54 -2.63
CA THR A 176 -1.41 12.67 -3.25
C THR A 176 -1.12 12.76 -4.75
N LEU A 177 0.13 12.52 -5.15
CA LEU A 177 0.51 12.45 -6.57
C LEU A 177 -0.21 11.30 -7.28
N SER A 178 -0.20 10.11 -6.69
CA SER A 178 -0.86 8.93 -7.26
C SER A 178 -2.37 9.14 -7.38
N LEU A 179 -2.98 9.76 -6.37
CA LEU A 179 -4.38 10.10 -6.35
C LEU A 179 -4.71 11.12 -7.44
N PHE A 180 -3.89 12.17 -7.59
CA PHE A 180 -4.04 13.16 -8.65
C PHE A 180 -3.99 12.51 -10.04
N VAL A 181 -3.00 11.65 -10.29
CA VAL A 181 -2.91 10.89 -11.55
C VAL A 181 -4.12 9.99 -11.75
N ALA A 182 -4.61 9.32 -10.71
CA ALA A 182 -5.79 8.47 -10.79
C ALA A 182 -7.07 9.25 -11.14
N GLN A 183 -7.21 10.50 -10.70
CA GLN A 183 -8.34 11.37 -11.06
C GLN A 183 -8.29 11.82 -12.52
N MET A 184 -7.09 11.96 -13.12
CA MET A 184 -6.94 12.31 -14.54
C MET A 184 -7.25 11.14 -15.47
N ALA A 185 -7.04 9.89 -15.01
CA ALA A 185 -7.41 8.69 -15.74
C ALA A 185 -8.92 8.47 -15.64
N GLY A 186 -9.70 9.11 -16.53
CA GLY A 186 -11.16 9.07 -16.52
C GLY A 186 -11.77 7.65 -16.55
N PRO A 187 -13.10 7.53 -16.33
CA PRO A 187 -13.80 6.25 -16.35
C PRO A 187 -13.50 5.50 -17.64
N ARG A 188 -13.24 4.18 -17.56
CA ARG A 188 -13.23 3.36 -18.77
C ARG A 188 -14.60 3.48 -19.42
N LEU A 189 -14.65 3.90 -20.70
CA LEU A 189 -15.87 3.76 -21.47
C LEU A 189 -16.31 2.29 -21.37
N PRO A 190 -17.62 2.03 -21.16
CA PRO A 190 -18.12 0.68 -21.28
C PRO A 190 -17.71 0.13 -22.66
N PRO A 191 -17.41 -1.17 -22.77
CA PRO A 191 -17.14 -1.78 -24.06
C PRO A 191 -18.25 -1.37 -25.02
N ALA A 192 -17.87 -0.95 -26.23
CA ALA A 192 -18.81 -0.50 -27.24
C ALA A 192 -19.98 -1.50 -27.30
N PRO A 193 -21.23 -1.02 -27.25
CA PRO A 193 -22.36 -1.93 -27.23
C PRO A 193 -22.25 -2.82 -28.48
N PRO A 194 -22.48 -4.14 -28.35
CA PRO A 194 -22.29 -5.08 -29.45
C PRO A 194 -22.99 -4.53 -30.69
N SER A 195 -22.29 -4.59 -31.84
CA SER A 195 -22.86 -4.14 -33.10
C SER A 195 -24.23 -4.81 -33.31
N ALA A 196 -25.18 -4.11 -33.94
CA ALA A 196 -26.53 -4.62 -34.21
C ALA A 196 -26.58 -6.11 -34.65
N PRO A 197 -25.68 -6.62 -35.52
CA PRO A 197 -25.68 -8.04 -35.88
C PRO A 197 -25.37 -8.98 -34.70
N GLU A 198 -24.43 -8.62 -33.83
CA GLU A 198 -24.04 -9.41 -32.65
C GLU A 198 -25.17 -9.47 -31.61
N ARG A 199 -25.94 -8.37 -31.50
CA ARG A 199 -27.13 -8.28 -30.63
C ARG A 199 -28.26 -9.18 -31.12
N CYS A 200 -28.49 -9.19 -32.44
CA CYS A 200 -29.50 -10.05 -33.07
C CYS A 200 -29.12 -11.55 -32.94
N ARG A 201 -27.83 -11.89 -33.07
CA ARG A 201 -27.30 -13.25 -32.89
C ARG A 201 -27.46 -13.77 -31.47
N ARG A 202 -27.24 -12.94 -30.45
CA ARG A 202 -27.45 -13.33 -29.05
C ARG A 202 -28.92 -13.47 -28.69
N ALA A 203 -29.80 -12.61 -29.24
CA ALA A 203 -31.24 -12.73 -29.03
C ALA A 203 -31.81 -14.02 -29.64
N THR A 204 -31.31 -14.45 -30.80
CA THR A 204 -31.70 -15.72 -31.43
C THR A 204 -31.16 -16.93 -30.67
N ALA A 205 -29.93 -16.87 -30.14
CA ALA A 205 -29.39 -17.93 -29.29
C ALA A 205 -30.19 -18.11 -27.98
N ALA A 206 -30.56 -17.01 -27.31
CA ALA A 206 -31.37 -17.04 -26.09
C ALA A 206 -32.82 -17.51 -26.33
N GLY A 207 -33.41 -17.17 -27.48
CA GLY A 207 -34.73 -17.67 -27.88
C GLY A 207 -34.76 -19.17 -28.18
N SER A 208 -33.66 -19.71 -28.73
CA SER A 208 -33.49 -21.14 -29.03
C SER A 208 -33.41 -22.01 -27.77
N GLU A 209 -32.68 -21.56 -26.74
CA GLU A 209 -32.61 -22.28 -25.46
C GLU A 209 -33.93 -22.30 -24.70
N ARG A 210 -34.71 -21.20 -24.77
CA ARG A 210 -36.03 -21.12 -24.12
C ARG A 210 -37.06 -22.04 -24.77
N SER A 211 -36.93 -22.31 -26.07
CA SER A 211 -37.77 -23.25 -26.80
C SER A 211 -37.42 -24.73 -26.51
N ARG A 212 -36.15 -25.03 -26.22
CA ARG A 212 -35.71 -26.38 -25.83
C ARG A 212 -36.07 -26.78 -24.39
N GLY A 213 -36.31 -25.83 -23.49
CA GLY A 213 -36.68 -26.10 -22.09
C GLY A 213 -38.18 -26.38 -21.85
N GLY A 214 -39.05 -26.16 -22.84
CA GLY A 214 -40.51 -26.22 -22.67
C GLY A 214 -41.17 -27.61 -22.81
N HIS A 215 -40.41 -28.68 -23.07
CA HIS A 215 -40.96 -29.99 -23.44
C HIS A 215 -40.76 -31.13 -22.42
N LEU A 216 -40.35 -30.86 -21.19
CA LEU A 216 -40.21 -31.90 -20.16
C LEU A 216 -41.16 -31.73 -18.96
N ASN A 217 -42.02 -32.74 -18.81
CA ASN A 217 -42.85 -33.13 -17.67
C ASN A 217 -44.25 -32.50 -17.48
N LEU A 218 -45.21 -33.01 -18.26
CA LEU A 218 -46.55 -33.31 -17.74
C LEU A 218 -46.73 -34.85 -17.73
N ARG A 219 -46.44 -35.48 -16.59
CA ARG A 219 -46.83 -36.87 -16.32
C ARG A 219 -48.23 -36.86 -15.70
N PRO A 220 -49.23 -37.54 -16.27
CA PRO A 220 -50.54 -37.67 -15.66
C PRO A 220 -50.51 -38.78 -14.59
N THR A 221 -50.80 -38.44 -13.34
CA THR A 221 -51.15 -39.42 -12.31
C THR A 221 -52.61 -39.80 -12.48
N SER A 222 -52.85 -41.02 -12.99
CA SER A 222 -54.19 -41.61 -13.00
C SER A 222 -54.62 -41.98 -11.58
N GLY A 223 -55.90 -41.75 -11.28
CA GLY A 223 -56.49 -42.02 -9.99
C GLY A 223 -56.78 -43.50 -9.73
N ARG A 224 -57.05 -43.82 -8.46
CA ARG A 224 -57.91 -44.95 -8.09
C ARG A 224 -58.58 -44.71 -6.75
N HIS A 225 -59.91 -44.72 -6.78
CA HIS A 225 -60.79 -44.95 -5.64
C HIS A 225 -60.46 -46.28 -4.94
N ARG A 226 -60.37 -46.27 -3.61
CA ARG A 226 -61.34 -46.86 -2.68
C ARG A 226 -60.98 -46.51 -1.25
#